data_AF-S8C159-F1
#
_entry.id   AF-S8C159-F1
#
_cell.length_a   1.000
_cell.length_b   1.000
_cell.length_c   1.000
_cell.angle_alpha   90.00
_cell.angle_beta   90.00
_cell.angle_gamma   90.00
#
_symmetry.space_group_name_H-M   'P 1'
#
loop_
_entity.id
_entity.type
_entity.pdbx_description
1 polymer ?
#
loop_
_entity_poly.entity_id
_entity_poly.type
_entity_poly.pdbx_seq_one_letter_code
_entity_poly.pdbx_strand_id
1 'polypeptide(L)'
;LSWNKLSGPIPDFLGQLKGLTYLGLEFNQFAGSIPPSLSQLKNLGGLRLDRNNLTGTIPDSFGDFGPNLTYLYLSHNQLSGELPRSLGKLNLNFIDLSRNKLQGDASFLFGVNKSVNTIDLSRNSFEFDFSNVGFPSFFNNLDINHNKIFGKLPEGLVAISASLSGFNVSYNRLCGKIPTGGNLQSYGPTAFFHNKCLCGSPLPPSKTNFAVTMDELLPVLNAHMDQMADLVEKLTAELRSGLKPAYENFVGFFHAVDWKEPWLVCLLFFHALLLIVTLLSRKNLNFQMCLFLLSLGGVYLAERVNYGLSRNWESFAGQNYFDRNGVFVSVMWSGPLLVLAILILVNTLFSLCHLIVKWKKAELKHRARAAAHNKEE
;
A
#
# COMPACT_ATOMS: atom_id res chain seq x y z
N LEU A 1 -8.97 37.72 22.18
CA LEU A 1 -10.12 37.94 21.24
C LEU A 1 -10.41 36.68 20.44
N SER A 2 -10.23 35.51 21.04
CA SER A 2 -10.36 34.21 20.38
C SER A 2 -11.82 33.83 20.13
N TRP A 3 -12.09 32.91 19.19
CA TRP A 3 -13.43 32.35 18.95
C TRP A 3 -14.49 33.39 18.57
N ASN A 4 -14.16 34.22 17.59
CA ASN A 4 -15.05 35.27 17.10
C ASN A 4 -15.12 35.24 15.56
N LYS A 5 -15.80 36.23 14.98
CA LYS A 5 -15.88 36.45 13.52
C LYS A 5 -15.11 37.70 13.10
N LEU A 6 -14.06 38.07 13.84
CA LEU A 6 -13.24 39.23 13.51
C LEU A 6 -12.52 38.96 12.18
N SER A 7 -12.51 39.95 11.29
CA SER A 7 -11.97 39.85 9.93
C SER A 7 -11.12 41.06 9.59
N GLY A 8 -10.46 41.02 8.43
CA GLY A 8 -9.47 42.02 8.01
C GLY A 8 -8.05 41.68 8.50
N PRO A 9 -7.08 42.58 8.32
CA PRO A 9 -5.71 42.37 8.78
C PRO A 9 -5.59 42.44 10.30
N ILE A 10 -4.59 41.74 10.85
CA ILE A 10 -4.16 41.97 12.23
C ILE A 10 -3.59 43.39 12.29
N PRO A 11 -4.11 44.28 13.17
CA PRO A 11 -3.65 45.66 13.20
C PRO A 11 -2.23 45.82 13.76
N ASP A 12 -1.39 46.59 13.07
CA ASP A 12 0.01 46.82 13.47
C ASP A 12 0.16 47.47 14.86
N PHE A 13 -0.83 48.26 15.29
CA PHE A 13 -0.81 48.95 16.59
C PHE A 13 -0.77 47.97 17.76
N LEU A 14 -1.18 46.70 17.57
CA LEU A 14 -1.07 45.69 18.62
C LEU A 14 0.37 45.53 19.13
N GLY A 15 1.37 45.77 18.28
CA GLY A 15 2.78 45.78 18.66
C GLY A 15 3.15 46.87 19.68
N GLN A 16 2.32 47.90 19.86
CA GLN A 16 2.56 49.00 20.81
C GLN A 16 2.14 48.66 22.24
N LEU A 17 1.39 47.57 22.45
CA LEU A 17 0.85 47.17 23.75
C LEU A 17 1.90 46.44 24.61
N LYS A 18 2.96 47.13 25.00
CA LYS A 18 4.19 46.55 25.61
C LYS A 18 3.97 45.75 26.89
N GLY A 19 2.85 45.95 27.58
CA GLY A 19 2.46 45.18 28.77
C GLY A 19 1.86 43.81 28.48
N LEU A 20 1.59 43.46 27.21
CA LEU A 20 0.98 42.17 26.87
C LEU A 20 1.92 41.00 27.19
N THR A 21 1.38 40.06 27.95
CA THR A 21 2.01 38.76 28.25
C THR A 21 1.39 37.62 27.45
N TYR A 22 0.19 37.82 26.90
CA TYR A 22 -0.50 36.84 26.07
C TYR A 22 -1.36 37.52 25.02
N LEU A 23 -1.28 37.07 23.77
CA LEU A 23 -2.10 37.55 22.67
C LEU A 23 -2.77 36.36 21.97
N GLY A 24 -4.07 36.22 22.22
CA GLY A 24 -4.92 35.21 21.58
C GLY A 24 -5.88 35.82 20.57
N LEU A 25 -5.69 35.48 19.29
CA LEU A 25 -6.54 35.87 18.15
C LEU A 25 -7.05 34.63 17.39
N GLU A 26 -6.88 33.44 17.96
CA GLU A 26 -7.22 32.17 17.33
C GLU A 26 -8.72 32.00 17.06
N PHE A 27 -9.06 31.18 16.06
CA PHE A 27 -10.45 30.94 15.63
C PHE A 27 -11.18 32.25 15.27
N ASN A 28 -10.64 32.96 14.29
CA ASN A 28 -11.23 34.15 13.69
C ASN A 28 -11.11 34.08 12.15
N GLN A 29 -11.34 35.20 11.47
CA GLN A 29 -11.25 35.35 10.02
C GLN A 29 -10.19 36.40 9.63
N PHE A 30 -9.16 36.61 10.46
CA PHE A 30 -8.08 37.52 10.13
C PHE A 30 -7.36 37.07 8.85
N ALA A 31 -7.02 38.00 7.98
CA ALA A 31 -6.42 37.75 6.67
C ALA A 31 -5.25 38.69 6.39
N GLY A 32 -4.46 38.42 5.36
CA GLY A 32 -3.25 39.21 5.07
C GLY A 32 -2.04 38.72 5.87
N SER A 33 -0.95 39.50 5.86
CA SER A 33 0.32 39.15 6.51
C SER A 33 0.29 39.35 8.02
N ILE A 34 1.10 38.57 8.74
CA ILE A 34 1.36 38.80 10.15
C ILE A 34 2.19 40.10 10.31
N PRO A 35 1.75 41.08 11.10
CA PRO A 35 2.52 42.30 11.34
C PRO A 35 3.88 42.03 11.98
N PRO A 36 4.98 42.49 11.38
CA PRO A 36 6.30 42.40 12.01
C PRO A 36 6.38 43.15 13.34
N SER A 37 5.50 44.14 13.56
CA SER A 37 5.43 44.94 14.80
C SER A 37 5.08 44.11 16.03
N LEU A 38 4.48 42.92 15.88
CA LEU A 38 4.17 42.05 17.01
C LEU A 38 5.42 41.67 17.79
N SER A 39 6.58 41.54 17.14
CA SER A 39 7.85 41.22 17.81
C SER A 39 8.34 42.30 18.78
N GLN A 40 7.70 43.47 18.79
CA GLN A 40 7.99 44.51 19.76
C GLN A 40 7.34 44.25 21.14
N LEU A 41 6.50 43.21 21.27
CA LEU A 41 5.89 42.78 22.53
C LEU A 41 6.88 41.93 23.35
N LYS A 42 7.87 42.58 23.98
CA LYS A 42 9.00 41.90 24.66
C LYS A 42 8.62 41.09 25.92
N ASN A 43 7.41 41.31 26.44
CA ASN A 43 6.88 40.58 27.61
C ASN A 43 5.98 39.41 27.21
N LEU A 44 5.79 39.17 25.91
CA LEU A 44 4.85 38.18 25.43
C LEU A 44 5.35 36.76 25.73
N GLY A 45 4.58 36.02 26.52
CA GLY A 45 4.78 34.62 26.82
C GLY A 45 4.10 33.68 25.83
N GLY A 46 2.93 34.07 25.30
CA GLY A 46 2.18 33.27 24.34
C GLY A 46 1.56 34.08 23.21
N LEU A 47 1.73 33.59 21.99
CA LEU A 47 1.10 34.12 20.78
C LEU A 47 0.28 33.03 20.09
N ARG A 48 -1.03 33.27 19.95
CA ARG A 48 -1.94 32.38 19.25
C ARG A 48 -2.63 33.10 18.10
N LEU A 49 -2.27 32.71 16.89
CA LEU A 49 -2.86 33.18 15.65
C LEU A 49 -3.45 32.01 14.83
N ASP A 50 -3.56 30.84 15.44
CA ASP A 50 -4.03 29.63 14.77
C ASP A 50 -5.50 29.74 14.28
N ARG A 51 -5.83 29.02 13.21
CA ARG A 51 -7.17 28.97 12.62
C ARG A 51 -7.69 30.35 12.22
N ASN A 52 -6.96 30.97 11.30
CA ASN A 52 -7.32 32.20 10.61
C ASN A 52 -7.04 32.03 9.10
N ASN A 53 -7.16 33.10 8.33
CA ASN A 53 -6.85 33.14 6.89
C ASN A 53 -5.54 33.91 6.61
N LEU A 54 -4.57 33.86 7.53
CA LEU A 54 -3.32 34.61 7.41
C LEU A 54 -2.47 34.06 6.25
N THR A 55 -1.81 34.95 5.53
CA THR A 55 -1.00 34.69 4.33
C THR A 55 0.41 35.28 4.47
N GLY A 56 1.27 35.10 3.48
CA GLY A 56 2.62 35.66 3.49
C GLY A 56 3.59 34.85 4.35
N THR A 57 4.73 35.44 4.73
CA THR A 57 5.78 34.78 5.51
C THR A 57 5.63 35.02 7.00
N ILE A 58 6.29 34.20 7.81
CA ILE A 58 6.52 34.52 9.23
C ILE A 58 7.63 35.59 9.27
N PRO A 59 7.41 36.77 9.88
CA PRO A 59 8.38 37.86 9.86
C PRO A 59 9.72 37.48 10.47
N ASP A 60 10.84 37.88 9.85
CA ASP A 60 12.19 37.70 10.40
C ASP A 60 12.35 38.29 11.81
N SER A 61 11.59 39.34 12.11
CA SER A 61 11.57 39.99 13.42
C SER A 61 11.02 39.11 14.53
N PHE A 62 10.36 37.97 14.24
CA PHE A 62 9.83 37.07 15.27
C PHE A 62 10.94 36.46 16.14
N GLY A 63 12.19 36.39 15.66
CA GLY A 63 13.32 36.05 16.52
C GLY A 63 13.61 37.05 17.65
N ASP A 64 13.00 38.24 17.60
CA ASP A 64 13.24 39.33 18.54
C ASP A 64 12.19 39.43 19.66
N PHE A 65 11.18 38.55 19.74
CA PHE A 65 10.20 38.56 20.84
C PHE A 65 10.86 38.54 22.23
N GLY A 66 12.09 38.03 22.33
CA GLY A 66 12.85 37.94 23.57
C GLY A 66 12.66 36.59 24.26
N PRO A 67 13.31 36.39 25.42
CA PRO A 67 13.35 35.10 26.10
C PRO A 67 12.02 34.67 26.71
N ASN A 68 11.05 35.57 26.83
CA ASN A 68 9.76 35.31 27.48
C ASN A 68 8.83 34.47 26.61
N LEU A 69 8.94 34.56 25.27
CA LEU A 69 8.03 33.84 24.38
C LEU A 69 8.30 32.34 24.47
N THR A 70 7.28 31.62 24.94
CA THR A 70 7.34 30.18 25.20
C THR A 70 6.32 29.41 24.38
N TYR A 71 5.24 30.05 23.93
CA TYR A 71 4.17 29.41 23.18
C TYR A 71 3.89 30.14 21.86
N LEU A 72 4.01 29.42 20.74
CA LEU A 72 3.73 29.94 19.40
C LEU A 72 2.79 29.01 18.64
N TYR A 73 1.57 29.46 18.39
CA TYR A 73 0.55 28.73 17.64
C TYR A 73 0.19 29.50 16.38
N LEU A 74 0.56 28.97 15.21
CA LEU A 74 0.30 29.57 13.89
C LEU A 74 -0.43 28.60 12.94
N SER A 75 -0.88 27.45 13.45
CA SER A 75 -1.46 26.38 12.64
C SER A 75 -2.76 26.76 11.95
N HIS A 76 -3.14 25.99 10.93
CA HIS A 76 -4.37 26.21 10.16
C HIS A 76 -4.47 27.64 9.60
N ASN A 77 -3.45 28.05 8.85
CA ASN A 77 -3.43 29.30 8.10
C ASN A 77 -2.97 29.02 6.65
N GLN A 78 -2.62 30.07 5.91
CA GLN A 78 -2.06 29.99 4.56
C GLN A 78 -0.65 30.61 4.51
N LEU A 79 0.07 30.56 5.63
CA LEU A 79 1.45 31.05 5.73
C LEU A 79 2.37 30.25 4.80
N SER A 80 3.36 30.91 4.22
CA SER A 80 4.21 30.36 3.17
C SER A 80 5.64 30.86 3.28
N GLY A 81 6.54 30.34 2.46
CA GLY A 81 7.96 30.68 2.51
C GLY A 81 8.71 29.94 3.61
N GLU A 82 9.96 30.34 3.83
CA GLU A 82 10.85 29.70 4.80
C GLU A 82 10.61 30.21 6.22
N LEU A 83 10.98 29.40 7.22
CA LEU A 83 11.04 29.88 8.59
C LEU A 83 12.23 30.82 8.75
N PRO A 84 12.03 31.97 9.43
CA PRO A 84 13.14 32.86 9.69
C PRO A 84 14.13 32.19 10.65
N ARG A 85 15.41 32.11 10.28
CA ARG A 85 16.47 31.49 11.11
C ARG A 85 16.59 32.14 12.50
N SER A 86 16.20 33.41 12.62
CA SER A 86 16.14 34.14 13.88
C SER A 86 15.21 33.49 14.90
N LEU A 87 14.19 32.73 14.47
CA LEU A 87 13.29 31.98 15.36
C LEU A 87 14.04 30.90 16.15
N GLY A 88 15.14 30.39 15.59
CA GLY A 88 16.06 29.49 16.30
C GLY A 88 16.80 30.13 17.48
N LYS A 89 16.72 31.45 17.69
CA LYS A 89 17.24 32.11 18.90
C LYS A 89 16.32 31.94 20.11
N LEU A 90 15.04 31.65 19.87
CA LEU A 90 14.05 31.48 20.93
C LEU A 90 14.14 30.09 21.55
N ASN A 91 13.74 30.01 22.82
CA ASN A 91 13.61 28.77 23.57
C ASN A 91 12.12 28.52 23.85
N LEU A 92 11.38 28.25 22.76
CA LEU A 92 9.96 27.94 22.80
C LEU A 92 9.74 26.60 23.52
N ASN A 93 8.71 26.52 24.37
CA ASN A 93 8.25 25.27 24.94
C ASN A 93 7.29 24.55 23.97
N PHE A 94 6.46 25.31 23.26
CA PHE A 94 5.44 24.78 22.36
C PHE A 94 5.46 25.55 21.05
N ILE A 95 5.54 24.82 19.94
CA ILE A 95 5.41 25.35 18.59
C ILE A 95 4.50 24.47 17.75
N ASP A 96 3.44 25.09 17.21
CA ASP A 96 2.54 24.46 16.25
C ASP A 96 2.40 25.34 15.01
N LEU A 97 2.99 24.87 13.92
CA LEU A 97 3.01 25.48 12.59
C LEU A 97 2.19 24.67 11.59
N SER A 98 1.46 23.66 12.05
CA SER A 98 0.84 22.66 11.20
C SER A 98 -0.18 23.26 10.23
N ARG A 99 -0.39 22.59 9.08
CA ARG A 99 -1.40 22.95 8.09
C ARG A 99 -1.25 24.40 7.60
N ASN A 100 -0.07 24.65 7.05
CA ASN A 100 0.27 25.87 6.32
C ASN A 100 0.91 25.46 4.97
N LYS A 101 1.56 26.40 4.29
CA LYS A 101 2.34 26.22 3.06
C LYS A 101 3.82 26.54 3.29
N LEU A 102 4.31 26.36 4.52
CA LEU A 102 5.69 26.68 4.91
C LEU A 102 6.65 25.67 4.29
N GLN A 103 7.88 26.09 4.01
CA GLN A 103 8.89 25.27 3.34
C GLN A 103 10.29 25.53 3.89
N GLY A 104 11.28 24.87 3.31
CA GLY A 104 12.70 25.04 3.66
C GLY A 104 13.08 24.31 4.95
N ASP A 105 14.16 24.78 5.56
CA ASP A 105 14.76 24.16 6.73
C ASP A 105 14.06 24.59 8.03
N ALA A 106 13.73 23.62 8.88
CA ALA A 106 13.20 23.83 10.23
C ALA A 106 14.04 23.12 11.31
N SER A 107 15.19 22.54 10.94
CA SER A 107 16.07 21.78 11.84
C SER A 107 16.58 22.59 13.02
N PHE A 108 16.72 23.91 12.86
CA PHE A 108 17.17 24.84 13.90
C PHE A 108 16.17 25.03 15.06
N LEU A 109 14.93 24.54 14.92
CA LEU A 109 13.96 24.49 16.02
C LEU A 109 14.27 23.36 17.01
N PHE A 110 15.08 22.39 16.59
CA PHE A 110 15.52 21.25 17.40
C PHE A 110 16.88 21.55 18.04
N GLY A 111 17.25 20.76 19.04
CA GLY A 111 18.55 20.86 19.71
C GLY A 111 18.51 20.37 21.16
N VAL A 112 19.63 19.78 21.60
CA VAL A 112 19.79 19.30 23.00
C VAL A 112 19.75 20.42 24.04
N ASN A 113 20.04 21.65 23.62
CA ASN A 113 20.03 22.86 24.43
C ASN A 113 18.70 23.64 24.37
N LYS A 114 17.69 23.11 23.68
CA LYS A 114 16.35 23.71 23.60
C LYS A 114 15.50 23.32 24.80
N SER A 115 14.46 24.09 25.07
CA SER A 115 13.43 23.79 26.09
C SER A 115 12.13 23.28 25.48
N VAL A 116 12.14 23.00 24.17
CA VAL A 116 10.95 22.66 23.40
C VAL A 116 10.44 21.28 23.77
N ASN A 117 9.16 21.23 24.10
CA ASN A 117 8.46 20.05 24.57
C ASN A 117 7.52 19.50 23.49
N THR A 118 6.91 20.39 22.71
CA THR A 118 6.02 20.04 21.61
C THR A 118 6.42 20.76 20.35
N ILE A 119 6.61 19.98 19.27
CA ILE A 119 6.78 20.47 17.91
C ILE A 119 5.74 19.80 17.02
N ASP A 120 4.86 20.60 16.41
CA ASP A 120 4.00 20.18 15.31
C ASP A 120 4.29 21.01 14.05
N LEU A 121 4.92 20.36 13.07
CA LEU A 121 5.23 20.90 11.75
C LEU A 121 4.37 20.28 10.65
N SER A 122 3.37 19.48 11.03
CA SER A 122 2.69 18.59 10.09
C SER A 122 1.97 19.33 8.97
N ARG A 123 1.84 18.69 7.80
CA ARG A 123 1.11 19.22 6.63
C ARG A 123 1.65 20.59 6.19
N ASN A 124 2.93 20.59 5.84
CA ASN A 124 3.66 21.71 5.24
C ASN A 124 4.51 21.17 4.07
N SER A 125 5.57 21.89 3.69
CA SER A 125 6.54 21.51 2.67
C SER A 125 7.98 21.63 3.19
N PHE A 126 8.21 21.42 4.49
CA PHE A 126 9.54 21.45 5.09
C PHE A 126 10.46 20.38 4.51
N GLU A 127 11.72 20.74 4.31
CA GLU A 127 12.73 19.90 3.67
C GLU A 127 14.08 20.11 4.37
N PHE A 128 14.45 19.16 5.23
CA PHE A 128 15.73 19.15 5.93
C PHE A 128 16.13 17.72 6.30
N ASP A 129 17.41 17.52 6.59
CA ASP A 129 17.94 16.23 7.05
C ASP A 129 17.62 16.04 8.53
N PHE A 130 16.79 15.04 8.83
CA PHE A 130 16.41 14.72 10.19
C PHE A 130 17.48 13.95 10.94
N SER A 131 18.49 13.38 10.28
CA SER A 131 19.43 12.39 10.87
C SER A 131 20.19 12.90 12.09
N ASN A 132 20.51 14.20 12.12
CA ASN A 132 21.39 14.80 13.12
C ASN A 132 20.68 15.77 14.06
N VAL A 133 19.35 15.80 14.07
CA VAL A 133 18.65 16.68 15.03
C VAL A 133 18.76 16.13 16.45
N GLY A 134 18.95 17.04 17.40
CA GLY A 134 19.00 16.73 18.83
C GLY A 134 17.67 17.03 19.51
N PHE A 135 17.42 16.36 20.64
CA PHE A 135 16.25 16.58 21.48
C PHE A 135 16.68 16.94 22.91
N PRO A 136 15.93 17.80 23.61
CA PRO A 136 16.11 17.98 25.04
C PRO A 136 15.77 16.70 25.83
N SER A 137 16.13 16.68 27.11
CA SER A 137 15.90 15.55 28.00
C SER A 137 14.42 15.21 28.21
N PHE A 138 13.52 16.16 27.96
CA PHE A 138 12.08 15.96 28.01
C PHE A 138 11.43 16.50 26.75
N PHE A 139 10.68 15.64 26.06
CA PHE A 139 9.98 15.97 24.82
C PHE A 139 8.70 15.14 24.73
N ASN A 140 7.55 15.82 24.68
CA ASN A 140 6.23 15.21 24.80
C ASN A 140 5.57 14.91 23.46
N ASN A 141 5.71 15.79 22.47
CA ASN A 141 4.96 15.61 21.22
C ASN A 141 5.77 16.01 19.98
N LEU A 142 6.00 15.04 19.10
CA LEU A 142 6.63 15.24 17.80
C LEU A 142 5.65 14.87 16.69
N ASP A 143 5.18 15.87 15.95
CA ASP A 143 4.46 15.62 14.71
C ASP A 143 5.11 16.38 13.55
N ILE A 144 5.67 15.65 12.59
CA ILE A 144 6.29 16.20 11.38
C ILE A 144 5.65 15.63 10.11
N ASN A 145 4.47 15.01 10.22
CA ASN A 145 3.87 14.25 9.13
C ASN A 145 3.53 15.12 7.91
N HIS A 146 3.47 14.54 6.71
CA HIS A 146 3.15 15.26 5.46
C HIS A 146 4.09 16.45 5.20
N ASN A 147 5.37 16.14 5.03
CA ASN A 147 6.42 17.09 4.64
C ASN A 147 7.37 16.42 3.61
N LYS A 148 8.52 17.03 3.34
CA LYS A 148 9.59 16.51 2.46
C LYS A 148 10.85 16.17 3.25
N ILE A 149 10.73 15.96 4.56
CA ILE A 149 11.86 15.72 5.48
C ILE A 149 12.53 14.40 5.10
N PHE A 150 13.86 14.41 5.02
CA PHE A 150 14.66 13.27 4.56
C PHE A 150 15.70 12.88 5.61
N GLY A 151 16.51 11.86 5.30
CA GLY A 151 17.51 11.33 6.21
C GLY A 151 16.96 10.19 7.08
N LYS A 152 17.65 9.90 8.17
CA LYS A 152 17.30 8.83 9.11
C LYS A 152 16.55 9.38 10.32
N LEU A 153 15.89 8.49 11.05
CA LEU A 153 15.44 8.81 12.41
C LEU A 153 16.67 8.88 13.33
N PRO A 154 16.88 9.97 14.10
CA PRO A 154 17.97 10.06 15.06
C PRO A 154 17.88 9.02 16.16
N GLU A 155 19.03 8.51 16.59
CA GLU A 155 19.14 7.67 17.79
C GLU A 155 18.66 8.40 19.06
N GLY A 156 18.75 9.73 19.10
CA GLY A 156 18.23 10.54 20.21
C GLY A 156 16.74 10.35 20.48
N LEU A 157 15.94 9.92 19.49
CA LEU A 157 14.53 9.57 19.68
C LEU A 157 14.34 8.41 20.65
N VAL A 158 15.27 7.46 20.70
CA VAL A 158 15.21 6.33 21.64
C VAL A 158 15.21 6.84 23.08
N ALA A 159 16.06 7.81 23.39
CA ALA A 159 16.21 8.37 24.73
C ALA A 159 14.95 9.12 25.21
N ILE A 160 14.25 9.83 24.32
CA ILE A 160 13.05 10.60 24.65
C ILE A 160 11.74 9.82 24.43
N SER A 161 11.81 8.62 23.85
CA SER A 161 10.61 7.86 23.48
C SER A 161 9.68 7.55 24.65
N ALA A 162 10.21 7.47 25.88
CA ALA A 162 9.40 7.27 27.08
C ALA A 162 8.58 8.51 27.48
N SER A 163 9.03 9.73 27.15
CA SER A 163 8.28 10.97 27.41
C SER A 163 7.30 11.34 26.29
N LEU A 164 7.45 10.75 25.11
CA LEU A 164 6.62 11.08 23.95
C LEU A 164 5.19 10.54 24.12
N SER A 165 4.24 11.44 24.40
CA SER A 165 2.80 11.13 24.36
C SER A 165 2.27 11.11 22.92
N GLY A 166 2.86 11.89 22.02
CA GLY A 166 2.47 11.92 20.61
C GLY A 166 3.67 11.86 19.66
N PHE A 167 3.59 10.98 18.67
CA PHE A 167 4.66 10.77 17.71
C PHE A 167 4.10 10.41 16.34
N ASN A 168 4.45 11.20 15.33
CA ASN A 168 4.06 10.95 13.95
C ASN A 168 5.08 11.54 12.96
N VAL A 169 5.73 10.66 12.21
CA VAL A 169 6.75 10.99 11.19
C VAL A 169 6.34 10.53 9.79
N SER A 170 5.09 10.10 9.63
CA SER A 170 4.56 9.54 8.38
C SER A 170 4.53 10.56 7.23
N TYR A 171 4.43 10.08 5.99
CA TYR A 171 4.35 10.93 4.78
C TYR A 171 5.53 11.91 4.67
N ASN A 172 6.74 11.35 4.69
CA ASN A 172 8.00 12.08 4.50
C ASN A 172 8.91 11.28 3.55
N ARG A 173 10.19 11.68 3.45
CA ARG A 173 11.24 11.01 2.68
C ARG A 173 12.28 10.36 3.61
N LEU A 174 11.86 9.96 4.82
CA LEU A 174 12.76 9.31 5.79
C LEU A 174 13.17 7.92 5.32
N CYS A 175 14.35 7.49 5.75
CA CYS A 175 15.01 6.30 5.26
C CYS A 175 15.80 5.59 6.36
N GLY A 176 16.10 4.31 6.11
CA GLY A 176 16.93 3.51 7.01
C GLY A 176 16.12 2.74 8.04
N LYS A 177 16.82 2.15 9.00
CA LYS A 177 16.21 1.34 10.05
C LYS A 177 15.63 2.25 11.13
N ILE A 178 14.43 1.94 11.63
CA ILE A 178 13.87 2.57 12.83
C ILE A 178 14.78 2.19 14.02
N PRO A 179 15.29 3.17 14.79
CA PRO A 179 16.09 2.92 15.98
C PRO A 179 15.38 1.98 16.95
N THR A 180 16.12 0.99 17.44
CA THR A 180 15.59 -0.02 18.36
C THR A 180 15.84 0.39 19.80
N GLY A 181 14.80 0.36 20.63
CA GLY A 181 14.90 0.68 22.05
C GLY A 181 13.84 1.69 22.49
N GLY A 182 13.70 1.83 23.81
CA GLY A 182 12.67 2.67 24.40
C GLY A 182 11.27 2.26 23.93
N ASN A 183 10.42 3.25 23.64
CA ASN A 183 9.03 3.05 23.24
C ASN A 183 8.78 3.26 21.73
N LEU A 184 9.81 3.43 20.89
CA LEU A 184 9.59 3.67 19.45
C LEU A 184 8.83 2.53 18.75
N GLN A 185 9.01 1.30 19.23
CA GLN A 185 8.31 0.12 18.71
C GLN A 185 6.86 -0.01 19.21
N SER A 186 6.44 0.74 20.22
CA SER A 186 5.07 0.69 20.72
C SER A 186 4.11 1.56 19.90
N TYR A 187 4.63 2.56 19.17
CA TYR A 187 3.82 3.31 18.21
C TYR A 187 3.40 2.41 17.04
N GLY A 188 2.14 2.51 16.65
CA GLY A 188 1.63 1.76 15.51
C GLY A 188 2.37 2.11 14.20
N PRO A 189 2.32 1.21 13.20
CA PRO A 189 3.02 1.41 11.93
C PRO A 189 2.55 2.67 11.17
N THR A 190 1.33 3.15 11.45
CA THR A 190 0.78 4.39 10.88
C THR A 190 1.60 5.63 11.19
N ALA A 191 2.30 5.66 12.34
CA ALA A 191 3.18 6.78 12.70
C ALA A 191 4.41 6.90 11.77
N PHE A 192 4.71 5.85 10.99
CA PHE A 192 5.89 5.76 10.14
C PHE A 192 5.57 5.62 8.64
N PHE A 193 4.29 5.41 8.29
CA PHE A 193 3.84 5.14 6.92
C PHE A 193 4.28 6.17 5.89
N HIS A 194 4.29 5.75 4.62
CA HIS A 194 4.65 6.61 3.48
C HIS A 194 6.05 7.24 3.56
N ASN A 195 6.97 6.59 4.27
CA ASN A 195 8.41 6.80 4.15
C ASN A 195 9.01 5.61 3.37
N LYS A 196 9.26 5.79 2.07
CA LYS A 196 9.46 4.67 1.11
C LYS A 196 10.58 3.69 1.48
N CYS A 197 11.64 4.15 2.14
CA CYS A 197 12.79 3.32 2.51
C CYS A 197 13.02 3.21 4.02
N LEU A 198 12.06 3.65 4.83
CA LEU A 198 12.07 3.41 6.28
C LEU A 198 11.63 1.97 6.57
N CYS A 199 12.30 1.30 7.50
CA CYS A 199 12.11 -0.13 7.73
C CYS A 199 12.52 -0.56 9.15
N GLY A 200 12.22 -1.81 9.53
CA GLY A 200 12.39 -2.30 10.90
C GLY A 200 11.17 -2.01 11.76
N SER A 201 10.99 -2.79 12.84
CA SER A 201 9.79 -2.75 13.69
C SER A 201 9.43 -1.32 14.13
N PRO A 202 8.17 -0.89 14.00
CA PRO A 202 6.96 -1.67 13.68
C PRO A 202 6.69 -1.89 12.17
N LEU A 203 7.54 -1.35 11.29
CA LEU A 203 7.47 -1.61 9.86
C LEU A 203 8.10 -2.98 9.51
N PRO A 204 7.84 -3.50 8.29
CA PRO A 204 8.57 -4.66 7.79
C PRO A 204 10.09 -4.46 7.91
N PRO A 205 10.86 -5.52 8.15
CA PRO A 205 12.31 -5.43 8.23
C PRO A 205 12.90 -4.81 6.97
N SER A 206 14.09 -4.22 7.09
CA SER A 206 14.83 -3.73 5.93
C SER A 206 14.82 -4.80 4.85
N LYS A 207 14.53 -4.39 3.61
CA LYS A 207 14.91 -5.19 2.44
C LYS A 207 16.43 -5.18 2.37
N THR A 208 17.11 -5.85 3.31
CA THR A 208 18.36 -6.50 2.97
C THR A 208 18.01 -7.38 1.80
N ASN A 209 18.82 -7.37 0.75
CA ASN A 209 18.70 -8.35 -0.31
C ASN A 209 18.58 -9.73 0.36
N PHE A 210 17.36 -10.27 0.45
CA PHE A 210 17.17 -11.69 0.26
C PHE A 210 17.41 -11.91 -1.24
N ALA A 211 18.66 -11.68 -1.66
CA ALA A 211 19.23 -12.49 -2.70
C ALA A 211 19.50 -13.82 -2.00
N VAL A 212 18.45 -14.60 -1.80
CA VAL A 212 18.64 -16.04 -1.95
C VAL A 212 19.16 -16.14 -3.38
N THR A 213 20.45 -16.40 -3.52
CA THR A 213 21.03 -16.54 -4.85
C THR A 213 20.27 -17.68 -5.53
N MET A 214 20.09 -17.62 -6.85
CA MET A 214 19.43 -18.74 -7.55
C MET A 214 20.16 -20.07 -7.28
N ASP A 215 21.44 -20.01 -6.91
CA ASP A 215 22.27 -21.14 -6.52
C ASP A 215 21.83 -21.83 -5.21
N GLU A 216 21.19 -21.11 -4.27
CA GLU A 216 20.63 -21.69 -3.03
C GLU A 216 19.20 -22.22 -3.20
N LEU A 217 18.43 -21.65 -4.13
CA LEU A 217 17.06 -22.09 -4.44
C LEU A 217 17.01 -23.24 -5.44
N LEU A 218 17.96 -23.32 -6.38
CA LEU A 218 18.01 -24.37 -7.40
C LEU A 218 17.98 -25.80 -6.82
N PRO A 219 18.75 -26.14 -5.77
CA PRO A 219 18.78 -27.51 -5.24
C PRO A 219 17.44 -27.90 -4.60
N VAL A 220 16.80 -26.96 -3.91
CA VAL A 220 15.49 -27.19 -3.29
C VAL A 220 14.39 -27.29 -4.35
N LEU A 221 14.42 -26.40 -5.34
CA LEU A 221 13.46 -26.41 -6.45
C LEU A 221 13.60 -27.70 -7.29
N ASN A 222 14.84 -28.14 -7.57
CA ASN A 222 15.12 -29.38 -8.26
C ASN A 222 14.69 -30.60 -7.44
N ALA A 223 14.97 -30.63 -6.13
CA ALA A 223 14.51 -31.71 -5.26
C ALA A 223 12.97 -31.82 -5.22
N HIS A 224 12.25 -30.69 -5.22
CA HIS A 224 10.80 -30.69 -5.30
C HIS A 224 10.28 -31.07 -6.70
N MET A 225 10.98 -30.67 -7.76
CA MET A 225 10.68 -31.08 -9.15
C MET A 225 10.89 -32.58 -9.35
N ASP A 226 11.96 -33.16 -8.79
CA ASP A 226 12.26 -34.60 -8.84
C ASP A 226 11.24 -35.40 -8.03
N GLN A 227 10.83 -34.91 -6.85
CA GLN A 227 9.74 -35.52 -6.09
C GLN A 227 8.40 -35.46 -6.84
N MET A 228 8.12 -34.37 -7.53
CA MET A 228 6.93 -34.25 -8.39
C MET A 228 7.02 -35.16 -9.61
N ALA A 229 8.20 -35.32 -10.22
CA ALA A 229 8.42 -36.22 -11.35
C ALA A 229 8.23 -37.68 -10.94
N ASP A 230 8.78 -38.10 -9.80
CA ASP A 230 8.61 -39.46 -9.24
C ASP A 230 7.14 -39.72 -8.86
N LEU A 231 6.45 -38.72 -8.30
CA LEU A 231 5.02 -38.83 -8.01
C LEU A 231 4.19 -38.95 -9.29
N VAL A 232 4.51 -38.18 -10.33
CA VAL A 232 3.85 -38.25 -11.65
C VAL A 232 4.14 -39.58 -12.33
N GLU A 233 5.36 -40.10 -12.25
CA GLU A 233 5.73 -41.38 -12.83
C GLU A 233 5.02 -42.55 -12.12
N LYS A 234 4.94 -42.52 -10.78
CA LYS A 234 4.14 -43.46 -9.97
C LYS A 234 2.66 -43.39 -10.30
N LEU A 235 2.09 -42.18 -10.39
CA LEU A 235 0.68 -42.01 -10.80
C LEU A 235 0.45 -42.49 -12.22
N THR A 236 1.39 -42.26 -13.14
CA THR A 236 1.31 -42.69 -14.54
C THR A 236 1.44 -44.21 -14.66
N ALA A 237 2.26 -44.86 -13.83
CA ALA A 237 2.40 -46.30 -13.76
C ALA A 237 1.15 -46.98 -13.16
N GLU A 238 0.56 -46.41 -12.10
CA GLU A 238 -0.71 -46.85 -11.53
C GLU A 238 -1.89 -46.63 -12.49
N LEU A 239 -1.92 -45.50 -13.20
CA LEU A 239 -2.89 -45.25 -14.25
C LEU A 239 -2.71 -46.22 -15.42
N ARG A 240 -1.47 -46.50 -15.86
CA ARG A 240 -1.20 -47.49 -16.92
C ARG A 240 -1.58 -48.90 -16.52
N SER A 241 -1.34 -49.33 -15.28
CA SER A 241 -1.68 -50.69 -14.82
C SER A 241 -3.18 -50.85 -14.61
N GLY A 242 -3.87 -49.82 -14.11
CA GLY A 242 -5.33 -49.81 -13.93
C GLY A 242 -6.13 -49.57 -15.22
N LEU A 243 -5.58 -48.79 -16.17
CA LEU A 243 -6.20 -48.50 -17.46
C LEU A 243 -5.71 -49.40 -18.59
N LYS A 244 -4.76 -50.32 -18.40
CA LYS A 244 -4.24 -51.16 -19.51
C LYS A 244 -5.35 -51.81 -20.35
N PRO A 245 -6.41 -52.40 -19.77
CA PRO A 245 -7.53 -52.95 -20.55
C PRO A 245 -8.39 -51.88 -21.23
N ALA A 246 -8.48 -50.68 -20.63
CA ALA A 246 -9.25 -49.56 -21.17
C ALA A 246 -8.50 -48.79 -22.27
N TYR A 247 -7.17 -48.65 -22.15
CA TYR A 247 -6.28 -48.06 -23.13
C TYR A 247 -6.18 -48.94 -24.38
N GLU A 248 -6.03 -50.26 -24.23
CA GLU A 248 -6.01 -51.18 -25.37
C GLU A 248 -7.37 -51.19 -26.12
N ASN A 249 -8.49 -51.12 -25.39
CA ASN A 249 -9.82 -50.96 -25.98
C ASN A 249 -10.03 -49.57 -26.62
N PHE A 250 -9.49 -48.50 -26.03
CA PHE A 250 -9.61 -47.14 -26.53
C PHE A 250 -8.73 -46.88 -27.76
N VAL A 251 -7.52 -47.44 -27.81
CA VAL A 251 -6.61 -47.40 -28.98
C VAL A 251 -7.18 -48.24 -30.11
N GLY A 252 -7.76 -49.42 -29.81
CA GLY A 252 -8.52 -50.21 -30.79
C GLY A 252 -9.72 -49.46 -31.38
N PHE A 253 -10.47 -48.73 -30.55
CA PHE A 253 -11.54 -47.83 -30.98
C PHE A 253 -11.00 -46.63 -31.79
N PHE A 254 -9.89 -46.02 -31.39
CA PHE A 254 -9.26 -44.87 -32.07
C PHE A 254 -8.79 -45.18 -33.49
N HIS A 255 -8.29 -46.40 -33.72
CA HIS A 255 -7.88 -46.86 -35.05
C HIS A 255 -9.06 -47.28 -35.94
N ALA A 256 -10.24 -47.52 -35.38
CA ALA A 256 -11.46 -47.88 -36.13
C ALA A 256 -12.31 -46.67 -36.55
N VAL A 257 -11.97 -45.46 -36.10
CA VAL A 257 -12.72 -44.23 -36.34
C VAL A 257 -12.08 -43.45 -37.51
N ASP A 258 -12.88 -43.07 -38.52
CA ASP A 258 -12.44 -42.20 -39.62
C ASP A 258 -12.51 -40.73 -39.16
N TRP A 259 -11.34 -40.10 -38.98
CA TRP A 259 -11.15 -38.81 -38.28
C TRP A 259 -11.43 -37.56 -39.13
N LYS A 260 -12.49 -37.56 -39.93
CA LYS A 260 -12.83 -36.42 -40.81
C LYS A 260 -13.69 -35.34 -40.15
N GLU A 261 -14.14 -35.55 -38.92
CA GLU A 261 -15.18 -34.72 -38.28
C GLU A 261 -14.69 -34.09 -36.95
N PRO A 262 -14.45 -32.77 -36.89
CA PRO A 262 -13.88 -32.07 -35.73
C PRO A 262 -14.68 -32.18 -34.42
N TRP A 263 -15.98 -32.45 -34.49
CA TRP A 263 -16.85 -32.54 -33.32
C TRP A 263 -16.55 -33.77 -32.44
N LEU A 264 -15.96 -34.84 -33.00
CA LEU A 264 -15.53 -36.01 -32.24
C LEU A 264 -14.38 -35.70 -31.25
N VAL A 265 -13.48 -34.79 -31.62
CA VAL A 265 -12.39 -34.32 -30.74
C VAL A 265 -12.95 -33.53 -29.56
N CYS A 266 -13.97 -32.69 -29.81
CA CYS A 266 -14.68 -31.97 -28.75
C CYS A 266 -15.44 -32.91 -27.81
N LEU A 267 -16.06 -33.97 -28.34
CA LEU A 267 -16.78 -34.97 -27.56
C LEU A 267 -15.84 -35.76 -26.63
N LEU A 268 -14.65 -36.11 -27.12
CA LEU A 268 -13.62 -36.82 -26.35
C LEU A 268 -13.00 -35.92 -25.26
N PHE A 269 -12.76 -34.64 -25.56
CA PHE A 269 -12.29 -33.68 -24.57
C PHE A 269 -13.33 -33.44 -23.46
N PHE A 270 -14.62 -33.41 -23.82
CA PHE A 270 -15.73 -33.31 -22.88
C PHE A 270 -15.80 -34.53 -21.94
N HIS A 271 -15.64 -35.75 -22.47
CA HIS A 271 -15.66 -36.97 -21.66
C HIS A 271 -14.43 -37.09 -20.76
N ALA A 272 -13.24 -36.66 -21.21
CA ALA A 272 -12.04 -36.62 -20.39
C ALA A 272 -12.18 -35.65 -19.21
N LEU A 273 -12.79 -34.48 -19.44
CA LEU A 273 -13.06 -33.49 -18.40
C LEU A 273 -14.09 -34.01 -17.38
N LEU A 274 -15.13 -34.70 -17.83
CA LEU A 274 -16.16 -35.30 -16.97
C LEU A 274 -15.56 -36.39 -16.05
N LEU A 275 -14.62 -37.18 -16.58
CA LEU A 275 -13.92 -38.23 -15.84
C LEU A 275 -13.03 -37.63 -14.74
N ILE A 276 -12.27 -36.57 -15.04
CA ILE A 276 -11.42 -35.86 -14.09
C ILE A 276 -12.26 -35.25 -12.96
N VAL A 277 -13.39 -34.60 -13.29
CA VAL A 277 -14.30 -34.02 -12.29
C VAL A 277 -14.91 -35.10 -11.38
N THR A 278 -15.27 -36.26 -11.95
CA THR A 278 -15.84 -37.39 -11.20
C THR A 278 -14.80 -38.06 -10.28
N LEU A 279 -13.54 -38.14 -10.71
CA LEU A 279 -12.44 -38.67 -9.90
C LEU A 279 -12.08 -37.72 -8.74
N LEU A 280 -12.13 -36.41 -8.97
CA LEU A 280 -11.88 -35.40 -7.95
C LEU A 280 -13.03 -35.31 -6.92
N SER A 281 -14.29 -35.53 -7.32
CA SER A 281 -15.43 -35.51 -6.40
C SER A 281 -15.47 -36.72 -5.45
N ARG A 282 -14.76 -37.82 -5.77
CA ARG A 282 -14.71 -39.03 -4.94
C ARG A 282 -13.69 -38.98 -3.80
N LYS A 283 -12.74 -38.04 -3.81
CA LYS A 283 -11.62 -37.99 -2.82
C LYS A 283 -11.73 -36.92 -1.73
N ASN A 284 -12.89 -36.28 -1.57
CA ASN A 284 -13.16 -35.33 -0.47
C ASN A 284 -12.13 -34.17 -0.35
N LEU A 285 -11.51 -33.77 -1.47
CA LEU A 285 -10.70 -32.54 -1.50
C LEU A 285 -11.61 -31.32 -1.49
N ASN A 286 -11.21 -30.31 -0.72
CA ASN A 286 -12.01 -29.11 -0.49
C ASN A 286 -12.27 -28.37 -1.81
N PHE A 287 -13.52 -28.34 -2.24
CA PHE A 287 -13.96 -27.85 -3.57
C PHE A 287 -13.45 -26.42 -3.89
N GLN A 288 -13.32 -25.56 -2.88
CA GLN A 288 -12.77 -24.22 -3.03
C GLN A 288 -11.26 -24.20 -3.35
N MET A 289 -10.51 -25.18 -2.85
CA MET A 289 -9.07 -25.31 -3.12
C MET A 289 -8.81 -25.76 -4.56
N CYS A 290 -9.64 -26.68 -5.09
CA CYS A 290 -9.56 -27.09 -6.50
C CYS A 290 -9.89 -25.91 -7.44
N LEU A 291 -10.90 -25.10 -7.10
CA LEU A 291 -11.24 -23.88 -7.85
C LEU A 291 -10.12 -22.83 -7.78
N PHE A 292 -9.47 -22.67 -6.63
CA PHE A 292 -8.35 -21.75 -6.44
C PHE A 292 -7.08 -22.18 -7.20
N LEU A 293 -6.78 -23.47 -7.22
CA LEU A 293 -5.64 -24.00 -7.98
C LEU A 293 -5.89 -23.96 -9.49
N LEU A 294 -7.12 -24.19 -9.95
CA LEU A 294 -7.51 -24.02 -11.35
C LEU A 294 -7.46 -22.56 -11.78
N SER A 295 -7.86 -21.61 -10.92
CA SER A 295 -7.78 -20.18 -11.24
C SER A 295 -6.34 -19.68 -11.25
N LEU A 296 -5.49 -20.10 -10.29
CA LEU A 296 -4.05 -19.80 -10.30
C LEU A 296 -3.34 -20.41 -11.51
N GLY A 297 -3.65 -21.67 -11.85
CA GLY A 297 -3.13 -22.33 -13.04
C GLY A 297 -3.56 -21.63 -14.33
N GLY A 298 -4.81 -21.19 -14.41
CA GLY A 298 -5.33 -20.41 -15.54
C GLY A 298 -4.67 -19.03 -15.67
N VAL A 299 -4.45 -18.32 -14.57
CA VAL A 299 -3.76 -17.02 -14.56
C VAL A 299 -2.28 -17.17 -14.89
N TYR A 300 -1.59 -18.18 -14.34
CA TYR A 300 -0.19 -18.46 -14.66
C TYR A 300 0.00 -18.85 -16.14
N LEU A 301 -0.91 -19.68 -16.68
CA LEU A 301 -0.88 -20.06 -18.09
C LEU A 301 -1.21 -18.86 -18.98
N ALA A 302 -2.17 -18.01 -18.62
CA ALA A 302 -2.48 -16.78 -19.34
C ALA A 302 -1.30 -15.82 -19.33
N GLU A 303 -0.60 -15.65 -18.21
CA GLU A 303 0.58 -14.79 -18.08
C GLU A 303 1.78 -15.35 -18.87
N ARG A 304 2.00 -16.67 -18.86
CA ARG A 304 3.03 -17.34 -19.68
C ARG A 304 2.73 -17.29 -21.18
N VAL A 305 1.46 -17.45 -21.57
CA VAL A 305 1.03 -17.30 -22.97
C VAL A 305 1.15 -15.84 -23.40
N ASN A 306 0.79 -14.88 -22.55
CA ASN A 306 0.93 -13.45 -22.84
C ASN A 306 2.41 -12.99 -22.90
N TYR A 307 3.28 -13.54 -22.04
CA TYR A 307 4.73 -13.31 -22.07
C TYR A 307 5.42 -14.01 -23.27
N GLY A 308 4.95 -15.21 -23.65
CA GLY A 308 5.40 -15.90 -24.86
C GLY A 308 4.94 -15.22 -26.15
N LEU A 309 3.72 -14.67 -26.15
CA LEU A 309 3.19 -13.88 -27.27
C LEU A 309 3.86 -12.50 -27.35
N SER A 310 4.18 -11.83 -26.23
CA SER A 310 4.85 -10.51 -26.26
C SER A 310 6.29 -10.59 -26.77
N ARG A 311 7.05 -11.64 -26.42
CA ARG A 311 8.39 -11.90 -26.98
C ARG A 311 8.37 -12.24 -28.47
N ASN A 312 7.29 -12.85 -28.95
CA ASN A 312 7.12 -13.14 -30.38
C ASN A 312 6.47 -11.99 -31.15
N TRP A 313 5.86 -11.00 -30.47
CA TRP A 313 5.19 -9.86 -31.11
C TRP A 313 6.18 -8.85 -31.71
N GLU A 314 7.32 -8.61 -31.07
CA GLU A 314 8.39 -7.79 -31.68
C GLU A 314 9.05 -8.48 -32.89
N SER A 315 9.02 -9.82 -32.92
CA SER A 315 9.47 -10.64 -34.07
C SER A 315 8.43 -10.66 -35.21
N PHE A 316 7.13 -10.60 -34.88
CA PHE A 316 6.03 -10.65 -35.86
C PHE A 316 5.63 -9.29 -36.43
N ALA A 317 5.81 -8.18 -35.70
CA ALA A 317 5.44 -6.84 -36.17
C ALA A 317 6.25 -6.36 -37.39
N GLY A 318 7.34 -7.05 -37.73
CA GLY A 318 8.21 -6.73 -38.89
C GLY A 318 7.90 -7.50 -40.18
N GLN A 319 6.93 -8.43 -40.21
CA GLN A 319 6.67 -9.25 -41.41
C GLN A 319 5.25 -9.03 -41.95
N ASN A 320 5.14 -8.16 -42.95
CA ASN A 320 3.96 -8.08 -43.81
C ASN A 320 3.96 -9.31 -44.74
N TYR A 321 3.07 -10.28 -44.49
CA TYR A 321 2.84 -11.40 -45.40
C TYR A 321 1.83 -11.00 -46.48
N PHE A 322 2.34 -10.78 -47.69
CA PHE A 322 1.56 -10.79 -48.92
C PHE A 322 1.65 -12.20 -49.53
N ASP A 323 0.55 -12.70 -50.09
CA ASP A 323 0.62 -13.89 -50.93
C ASP A 323 1.34 -13.58 -52.28
N ARG A 324 1.56 -14.59 -53.13
CA ARG A 324 2.24 -14.41 -54.43
C ARG A 324 1.53 -13.45 -55.40
N ASN A 325 0.32 -12.99 -55.08
CA ASN A 325 -0.48 -12.07 -55.88
C ASN A 325 -0.62 -10.67 -55.23
N GLY A 326 0.04 -10.41 -54.10
CA GLY A 326 0.10 -9.07 -53.49
C GLY A 326 -1.13 -8.69 -52.66
N VAL A 327 -1.97 -9.64 -52.22
CA VAL A 327 -3.11 -9.34 -51.34
C VAL A 327 -2.70 -9.39 -49.87
N PHE A 328 -3.07 -8.36 -49.12
CA PHE A 328 -2.81 -8.27 -47.67
C PHE A 328 -3.65 -9.32 -46.90
N VAL A 329 -2.98 -10.29 -46.27
CA VAL A 329 -3.66 -11.26 -45.40
C VAL A 329 -3.52 -10.79 -43.95
N SER A 330 -4.54 -10.06 -43.48
CA SER A 330 -4.65 -9.65 -42.07
C SER A 330 -4.95 -10.86 -41.19
N VAL A 331 -4.03 -11.25 -40.31
CA VAL A 331 -4.32 -12.15 -39.18
C VAL A 331 -4.96 -11.33 -38.05
N MET A 332 -6.12 -10.75 -38.30
CA MET A 332 -6.96 -10.09 -37.28
C MET A 332 -8.16 -10.95 -36.91
N TRP A 333 -7.98 -12.22 -36.55
CA TRP A 333 -9.12 -13.04 -36.11
C TRP A 333 -8.87 -14.02 -34.95
N SER A 334 -7.69 -14.09 -34.34
CA SER A 334 -7.46 -15.08 -33.25
C SER A 334 -7.74 -14.54 -31.84
N GLY A 335 -7.45 -13.26 -31.56
CA GLY A 335 -7.62 -12.69 -30.21
C GLY A 335 -9.08 -12.63 -29.74
N PRO A 336 -9.98 -11.94 -30.48
CA PRO A 336 -11.38 -11.78 -30.06
C PRO A 336 -12.17 -13.10 -30.04
N LEU A 337 -11.90 -14.02 -30.98
CA LEU A 337 -12.57 -15.34 -31.02
C LEU A 337 -12.11 -16.26 -29.89
N LEU A 338 -10.82 -16.19 -29.49
CA LEU A 338 -10.32 -16.94 -28.34
C LEU A 338 -10.91 -16.40 -27.03
N VAL A 339 -11.03 -15.08 -26.88
CA VAL A 339 -11.69 -14.45 -25.73
C VAL A 339 -13.18 -14.83 -25.70
N LEU A 340 -13.87 -14.83 -26.84
CA LEU A 340 -15.27 -15.24 -26.94
C LEU A 340 -15.46 -16.72 -26.58
N ALA A 341 -14.56 -17.61 -27.02
CA ALA A 341 -14.59 -19.03 -26.68
C ALA A 341 -14.35 -19.29 -25.19
N ILE A 342 -13.43 -18.56 -24.57
CA ILE A 342 -13.18 -18.61 -23.12
C ILE A 342 -14.41 -18.13 -22.35
N LEU A 343 -15.05 -17.04 -22.79
CA LEU A 343 -16.26 -16.51 -22.14
C LEU A 343 -17.44 -17.49 -22.24
N ILE A 344 -17.63 -18.14 -23.39
CA ILE A 344 -18.67 -19.18 -23.58
C ILE A 344 -18.39 -20.38 -22.67
N LEU A 345 -17.14 -20.83 -22.58
CA LEU A 345 -16.73 -21.95 -21.72
C LEU A 345 -16.98 -21.64 -20.24
N VAL A 346 -16.58 -20.45 -19.77
CA VAL A 346 -16.79 -20.01 -18.38
C VAL A 346 -18.28 -19.90 -18.06
N ASN A 347 -19.09 -19.35 -18.96
CA ASN A 347 -20.53 -19.20 -18.75
C ASN A 347 -21.28 -20.55 -18.73
N THR A 348 -20.82 -21.50 -19.54
CA THR A 348 -21.37 -22.87 -19.59
C THR A 348 -21.03 -23.64 -18.31
N LEU A 349 -19.80 -23.51 -17.82
CA LEU A 349 -19.37 -24.09 -16.54
C LEU A 349 -20.16 -23.51 -15.36
N PHE A 350 -20.40 -22.19 -15.34
CA PHE A 350 -21.17 -21.54 -14.29
C PHE A 350 -22.64 -22.03 -14.25
N SER A 351 -23.24 -22.18 -15.43
CA SER A 351 -24.61 -22.70 -15.59
C SER A 351 -24.73 -24.16 -15.14
N LEU A 352 -23.73 -24.98 -15.46
CA LEU A 352 -23.66 -26.38 -15.03
C LEU A 352 -23.51 -26.50 -13.50
N CYS A 353 -22.64 -25.68 -12.90
CA CYS A 353 -22.48 -25.61 -11.44
C CYS A 353 -23.80 -25.22 -10.75
N HIS A 354 -24.56 -24.29 -11.32
CA HIS A 354 -25.84 -23.89 -10.74
C HIS A 354 -26.90 -25.01 -10.79
N LEU A 355 -26.93 -25.78 -11.89
CA LEU A 355 -27.79 -26.97 -12.02
C LEU A 355 -27.39 -28.07 -11.02
N ILE A 356 -26.10 -28.33 -10.83
CA ILE A 356 -25.60 -29.34 -9.89
C ILE A 356 -25.98 -28.97 -8.44
N VAL A 357 -25.89 -27.69 -8.07
CA VAL A 357 -26.33 -27.22 -6.74
C VAL A 357 -27.84 -27.39 -6.56
N LYS A 358 -28.65 -27.08 -7.58
CA LYS A 358 -30.10 -27.31 -7.53
C LYS A 358 -30.44 -28.79 -7.39
N TRP A 359 -29.76 -29.65 -8.14
CA TRP A 359 -29.95 -31.10 -8.07
C TRP A 359 -29.56 -31.67 -6.70
N LYS A 360 -28.42 -31.23 -6.13
CA LYS A 360 -27.99 -31.69 -4.80
C LYS A 360 -28.94 -31.25 -3.69
N LYS A 361 -29.49 -30.04 -3.78
CA LYS A 361 -30.55 -29.57 -2.85
C LYS A 361 -31.83 -30.40 -2.98
N ALA A 362 -32.21 -30.80 -4.19
CA ALA A 362 -33.38 -31.64 -4.44
C ALA A 362 -33.17 -33.07 -3.89
N GLU A 363 -31.98 -33.65 -4.11
CA GLU A 363 -31.61 -34.97 -3.59
C GLU A 363 -31.64 -35.00 -2.06
N LEU A 364 -31.08 -33.99 -1.39
CA LEU A 364 -31.11 -33.88 0.06
C LEU A 364 -32.53 -33.73 0.62
N LYS A 365 -33.41 -32.96 -0.05
CA LYS A 365 -34.82 -32.88 0.30
C LYS A 365 -35.55 -34.22 0.14
N HIS A 366 -35.24 -34.97 -0.92
CA HIS A 366 -35.82 -36.29 -1.15
C HIS A 366 -35.37 -37.30 -0.07
N ARG A 367 -34.08 -37.33 0.27
CA ARG A 367 -33.55 -38.17 1.35
C ARG A 367 -34.13 -37.80 2.72
N ALA A 368 -34.32 -36.51 2.99
CA ALA A 368 -34.97 -36.06 4.22
C ALA A 368 -36.43 -36.52 4.33
N ARG A 369 -37.18 -36.53 3.21
CA ARG A 369 -38.56 -37.04 3.15
C ARG A 369 -38.62 -38.56 3.31
N ALA A 370 -37.73 -39.30 2.66
CA ALA A 370 -37.64 -40.76 2.80
C ALA A 370 -37.27 -41.17 4.23
N ALA A 371 -36.37 -40.43 4.90
CA ALA A 371 -36.00 -40.68 6.29
C ALA A 371 -37.12 -40.33 7.30
N ALA A 372 -38.03 -39.43 6.94
CA ALA A 372 -39.22 -39.12 7.76
C ALA A 372 -40.29 -40.22 7.63
N HIS A 373 -40.48 -40.78 6.43
CA HIS A 373 -41.46 -41.84 6.19
C HIS A 373 -41.11 -43.16 6.90
N ASN A 374 -39.81 -43.49 7.01
CA ASN A 374 -39.31 -44.67 7.74
C ASN A 374 -39.33 -44.52 9.28
N LYS A 375 -39.80 -43.39 9.82
CA LYS A 375 -39.96 -43.17 11.27
C LYS A 375 -41.42 -43.21 11.73
N GLU A 376 -42.37 -43.26 10.79
CA GLU A 376 -43.83 -43.33 11.06
C GLU A 376 -44.45 -44.70 10.76
N GLU A 377 -43.68 -45.63 10.18
CA GLU A 377 -43.93 -47.10 10.22
C GLU A 377 -43.15 -47.72 11.39
#